data_AF-A0A8T2RCP4-F1
#
_entry.id   AF-A0A8T2RCP4-F1
#
_cell.length_a   1.000
_cell.length_b   1.000
_cell.length_c   1.000
_cell.angle_alpha   90.00
_cell.angle_beta   90.00
_cell.angle_gamma   90.00
#
_symmetry.space_group_name_H-M   'P 1'
#
loop_
_entity.id
_entity.type
_entity.pdbx_description
1 polymer ?
#
loop_
_entity_poly.entity_id
_entity_poly.type
_entity_poly.pdbx_seq_one_letter_code
_entity_poly.pdbx_strand_id
1 'polypeptide(L)'
;MPHQDGPAYFPVVTILSLGSPAVMEFTAHTKLLESTGSTSSSLPQKAASVVLMPGSLLIFKDSAYQDYLHGISESMEHIVDRTVVNMDKANLQNGEAIGVQSPADVQGSSMLCDELESCRGDAIGVVKRTGTRISLTCRLVPKVRRNLFKF
;
A
#
# COMPACT_ATOMS: atom_id res chain seq x y z
N MET A 1 8.13 4.25 -3.14
CA MET A 1 7.80 5.32 -4.11
C MET A 1 6.51 4.96 -4.84
N PRO A 2 5.47 5.82 -4.82
CA PRO A 2 4.25 5.63 -5.60
C PRO A 2 4.55 5.62 -7.10
N HIS A 3 4.01 4.65 -7.83
CA HIS A 3 4.23 4.51 -9.28
C HIS A 3 3.06 3.79 -9.95
N GLN A 4 3.05 3.80 -11.28
CA GLN A 4 2.18 2.95 -12.10
C GLN A 4 3.02 1.96 -12.90
N ASP A 5 2.45 0.80 -13.17
CA ASP A 5 3.09 -0.20 -14.00
C ASP A 5 2.95 0.14 -15.49
N GLY A 6 4.04 0.00 -16.23
CA GLY A 6 4.07 0.32 -17.65
C GLY A 6 3.13 -0.58 -18.48
N PRO A 7 2.68 -0.13 -19.65
CA PRO A 7 1.66 -0.81 -20.47
C PRO A 7 2.07 -2.21 -20.96
N ALA A 8 3.35 -2.58 -20.87
CA ALA A 8 3.84 -3.92 -21.19
C ALA A 8 3.30 -5.02 -20.26
N TYR A 9 2.79 -4.64 -19.08
CA TYR A 9 2.32 -5.54 -18.03
C TYR A 9 0.81 -5.49 -17.80
N PHE A 10 0.10 -4.70 -18.62
CA PHE A 10 -1.35 -4.63 -18.62
C PHE A 10 -1.96 -6.01 -18.94
N PRO A 11 -3.09 -6.43 -18.32
CA PRO A 11 -4.02 -5.62 -17.49
C PRO A 11 -3.94 -5.83 -15.97
N VAL A 12 -3.06 -6.73 -15.51
CA VAL A 12 -3.15 -7.27 -14.15
C VAL A 12 -1.79 -7.44 -13.52
N VAL A 13 -1.73 -7.13 -12.24
CA VAL A 13 -0.55 -7.34 -11.39
C VAL A 13 -0.91 -8.34 -10.31
N THR A 14 0.03 -9.24 -10.03
CA THR A 14 -0.08 -10.17 -8.91
C THR A 14 1.19 -10.08 -8.07
N ILE A 15 1.03 -9.89 -6.77
CA ILE A 15 2.12 -9.77 -5.80
C ILE A 15 1.91 -10.84 -4.72
N LEU A 16 2.86 -11.77 -4.62
CA LEU A 16 2.96 -12.71 -3.50
C LEU A 16 3.91 -12.13 -2.45
N SER A 17 3.41 -11.92 -1.25
CA SER A 17 4.20 -11.47 -0.09
C SER A 17 4.76 -12.68 0.66
N LEU A 18 6.04 -12.68 1.00
CA LEU A 18 6.72 -13.85 1.60
C LEU A 18 7.45 -13.54 2.91
N GLY A 19 8.04 -12.34 3.00
CA GLY A 19 8.79 -11.90 4.20
C GLY A 19 7.94 -11.05 5.13
N SER A 20 8.54 -9.99 5.67
CA SER A 20 7.87 -9.04 6.58
C SER A 20 6.55 -8.45 6.02
N PRO A 21 5.55 -8.19 6.90
CA PRO A 21 4.32 -7.51 6.50
C PRO A 21 4.59 -6.08 6.00
N ALA A 22 3.66 -5.54 5.22
CA ALA A 22 3.72 -4.17 4.70
C ALA A 22 2.30 -3.65 4.38
N VAL A 23 2.18 -2.34 4.17
CA VAL A 23 0.94 -1.74 3.65
C VAL A 23 1.20 -1.25 2.22
N MET A 24 0.35 -1.71 1.29
CA MET A 24 0.29 -1.21 -0.08
C MET A 24 -0.72 -0.07 -0.12
N GLU A 25 -0.28 1.09 -0.58
CA GLU A 25 -1.09 2.30 -0.68
C GLU A 25 -1.45 2.57 -2.14
N PHE A 26 -2.71 2.91 -2.38
CA PHE A 26 -3.23 3.37 -3.66
C PHE A 26 -3.64 4.83 -3.53
N THR A 27 -3.01 5.70 -4.32
CA THR A 27 -3.32 7.13 -4.39
C THR A 27 -3.82 7.48 -5.79
N ALA A 28 -4.82 8.36 -5.89
CA ALA A 28 -5.35 8.74 -7.19
C ALA A 28 -4.27 9.43 -8.04
N HIS A 29 -4.18 9.08 -9.33
CA HIS A 29 -3.31 9.78 -10.26
C HIS A 29 -3.87 11.19 -10.55
N THR A 30 -3.01 12.20 -10.73
CA THR A 30 -3.42 13.61 -10.96
C THR A 30 -4.45 13.75 -12.09
N LYS A 31 -4.25 13.04 -13.22
CA LYS A 31 -5.22 12.92 -14.33
C LYS A 31 -6.66 12.55 -13.89
N LEU A 32 -6.80 11.65 -12.92
CA LEU A 32 -8.12 11.28 -12.41
C LEU A 32 -8.73 12.46 -11.63
N LEU A 33 -7.94 13.13 -10.79
CA LEU A 33 -8.37 14.30 -10.01
C LEU A 33 -8.77 15.49 -10.92
N GLU A 34 -8.02 15.71 -12.01
CA GLU A 34 -8.34 16.72 -13.02
C GLU A 34 -9.67 16.40 -13.72
N SER A 35 -9.94 15.13 -14.04
CA SER A 35 -11.19 14.71 -14.68
C SER A 35 -12.42 14.87 -13.78
N THR A 36 -12.25 14.73 -12.46
CA THR A 36 -13.35 14.82 -11.48
C THR A 36 -13.65 16.24 -11.02
N GLY A 37 -12.92 17.25 -11.53
CA GLY A 37 -13.11 18.65 -11.15
C GLY A 37 -12.81 18.94 -9.68
N SER A 38 -12.06 18.06 -9.01
CA SER A 38 -11.63 18.25 -7.63
C SER A 38 -10.45 19.20 -7.59
N THR A 39 -10.74 20.50 -7.58
CA THR A 39 -9.77 21.60 -7.48
C THR A 39 -9.26 21.80 -6.05
N SER A 40 -8.92 20.72 -5.32
CA SER A 40 -8.21 20.84 -4.05
C SER A 40 -6.72 20.81 -4.34
N SER A 41 -6.05 21.94 -4.15
CA SER A 41 -4.60 22.15 -4.26
C SER A 41 -3.79 21.45 -3.16
N SER A 42 -4.16 20.23 -2.80
CA SER A 42 -3.54 19.46 -1.72
C SER A 42 -3.20 18.07 -2.22
N LEU A 43 -2.10 17.55 -1.66
CA LEU A 43 -1.42 16.27 -1.87
C LEU A 43 -2.29 15.12 -2.42
N PRO A 44 -1.70 14.19 -3.20
CA PRO A 44 -2.42 13.05 -3.77
C PRO A 44 -3.22 12.30 -2.70
N GLN A 45 -4.54 12.27 -2.88
CA GLN A 45 -5.46 11.68 -1.91
C GLN A 45 -5.29 10.15 -1.88
N LYS A 46 -4.96 9.63 -0.69
CA LYS A 46 -4.95 8.19 -0.39
C LYS A 46 -6.36 7.65 -0.58
N ALA A 47 -6.54 6.78 -1.58
CA ALA A 47 -7.84 6.25 -1.96
C ALA A 47 -8.15 4.94 -1.24
N ALA A 48 -7.15 4.05 -1.14
CA ALA A 48 -7.27 2.78 -0.45
C ALA A 48 -5.90 2.29 0.01
N SER A 49 -5.90 1.38 0.97
CA SER A 49 -4.71 0.66 1.39
C SER A 49 -5.02 -0.81 1.67
N VAL A 50 -4.01 -1.66 1.52
CA VAL A 50 -4.13 -3.10 1.73
C VAL A 50 -2.97 -3.55 2.60
N VAL A 51 -3.26 -4.21 3.72
CA VAL A 51 -2.25 -4.89 4.52
C VAL A 51 -1.84 -6.18 3.81
N LEU A 52 -0.53 -6.32 3.60
CA LEU A 52 0.11 -7.45 2.95
C LEU A 52 0.83 -8.29 3.99
N MET A 53 0.21 -9.41 4.37
CA MET A 53 0.80 -10.40 5.29
C MET A 53 1.78 -11.34 4.58
N PRO A 54 2.76 -11.92 5.29
CA PRO A 54 3.51 -13.06 4.76
C PRO A 54 2.55 -14.17 4.29
N GLY A 55 2.76 -14.70 3.10
CA GLY A 55 1.88 -15.68 2.45
C GLY A 55 0.64 -15.11 1.75
N SER A 56 0.41 -13.80 1.82
CA SER A 56 -0.74 -13.17 1.13
C SER A 56 -0.50 -12.94 -0.36
N LEU A 57 -1.56 -13.02 -1.14
CA LEU A 57 -1.59 -12.73 -2.57
C LEU A 57 -2.45 -11.49 -2.83
N LEU A 58 -1.83 -10.43 -3.34
CA LEU A 58 -2.55 -9.25 -3.84
C LEU A 58 -2.66 -9.33 -5.36
N ILE A 59 -3.90 -9.23 -5.86
CA ILE A 59 -4.19 -9.11 -7.29
C ILE A 59 -4.96 -7.80 -7.49
N PHE A 60 -4.49 -6.96 -8.41
CA PHE A 60 -5.22 -5.76 -8.81
C PHE A 60 -5.17 -5.57 -10.33
N LYS A 61 -6.23 -4.97 -10.87
CA LYS A 61 -6.50 -4.84 -12.31
C LYS A 61 -7.36 -3.61 -12.58
N ASP A 62 -7.69 -3.38 -13.85
CA ASP A 62 -8.64 -2.36 -14.30
C ASP A 62 -8.27 -0.96 -13.78
N SER A 63 -9.17 -0.25 -13.09
CA SER A 63 -8.89 1.11 -12.58
C SER A 63 -7.75 1.15 -11.57
N ALA A 64 -7.65 0.15 -10.68
CA ALA A 64 -6.55 0.06 -9.71
C ALA A 64 -5.18 -0.06 -10.39
N TYR A 65 -5.12 -0.55 -11.63
CA TYR A 65 -3.91 -0.59 -12.45
C TYR A 65 -3.68 0.73 -13.20
N GLN A 66 -4.74 1.30 -13.77
CA GLN A 66 -4.65 2.40 -14.75
C GLN A 66 -4.67 3.80 -14.12
N ASP A 67 -5.45 3.98 -13.07
CA ASP A 67 -5.87 5.30 -12.58
C ASP A 67 -5.28 5.66 -11.22
N TYR A 68 -4.67 4.68 -10.55
CA TYR A 68 -4.05 4.86 -9.24
C TYR A 68 -2.54 4.65 -9.33
N LEU A 69 -1.79 5.46 -8.58
CA LEU A 69 -0.42 5.16 -8.22
C LEU A 69 -0.45 4.17 -7.08
N HIS A 70 0.44 3.19 -7.11
CA HIS A 70 0.60 2.22 -6.04
C HIS A 70 2.02 2.23 -5.48
N GLY A 71 2.14 1.95 -4.20
CA GLY A 71 3.44 1.94 -3.56
C GLY A 71 3.41 1.36 -2.15
N ILE A 72 4.60 1.04 -1.67
CA ILE A 72 4.83 0.67 -0.28
C ILE A 72 5.86 1.66 0.26
N SER A 73 5.58 2.22 1.43
CA SER A 73 6.50 3.13 2.10
C SER A 73 7.72 2.38 2.63
N GLU A 74 8.88 3.05 2.67
CA GLU A 74 10.10 2.50 3.25
C GLU A 74 10.16 2.80 4.76
N SER A 75 9.10 2.40 5.47
CA SER A 75 9.02 2.53 6.92
C SER A 75 9.02 1.17 7.60
N MET A 76 9.54 1.11 8.82
CA MET A 76 9.39 -0.04 9.71
C MET A 76 8.00 -0.10 10.35
N GLU A 77 7.31 1.03 10.45
CA GLU A 77 5.97 1.10 11.03
C GLU A 77 5.01 1.76 10.04
N HIS A 78 3.88 1.09 9.80
CA HIS A 78 2.86 1.53 8.86
C HIS A 78 1.59 1.85 9.64
N ILE A 79 1.12 3.09 9.54
CA ILE A 79 -0.13 3.50 10.18
C ILE A 79 -1.30 2.86 9.42
N VAL A 80 -2.20 2.27 10.18
CA VAL A 80 -3.43 1.69 9.68
C VAL A 80 -4.57 2.63 10.07
N ASP A 81 -5.25 3.15 9.04
CA ASP A 81 -6.38 4.07 9.14
C ASP A 81 -7.62 3.46 8.47
N ARG A 82 -8.72 4.21 8.36
CA ARG A 82 -9.96 3.76 7.72
C ARG A 82 -9.85 3.43 6.24
N THR A 83 -8.76 3.81 5.57
CA THR A 83 -8.56 3.51 4.13
C THR A 83 -8.11 2.07 3.90
N VAL A 84 -7.73 1.34 4.96
CA VAL A 84 -7.31 -0.05 4.87
C VAL A 84 -8.52 -0.96 4.68
N VAL A 85 -8.62 -1.58 3.50
CA VAL A 85 -9.85 -2.28 3.07
C VAL A 85 -9.95 -3.72 3.57
N ASN A 86 -8.85 -4.32 4.04
CA ASN A 86 -8.78 -5.74 4.43
C ASN A 86 -8.47 -5.97 5.93
N MET A 87 -8.82 -5.01 6.78
CA MET A 87 -8.60 -5.04 8.23
C MET A 87 -8.99 -6.39 8.86
N ASP A 88 -10.22 -6.81 8.58
CA ASP A 88 -10.84 -8.02 9.13
C ASP A 88 -10.09 -9.30 8.73
N LYS A 89 -9.45 -9.29 7.56
CA LYS A 89 -8.76 -10.45 6.98
C LYS A 89 -7.28 -10.49 7.31
N ALA A 90 -6.70 -9.36 7.71
CA ALA A 90 -5.29 -9.26 8.09
C ALA A 90 -5.07 -9.51 9.60
N ASN A 91 -6.05 -10.11 10.28
CA ASN A 91 -6.03 -10.42 11.71
C ASN A 91 -5.74 -9.20 12.61
N LEU A 92 -6.11 -8.00 12.15
CA LEU A 92 -5.90 -6.75 12.90
C LEU A 92 -6.98 -6.50 13.96
N GLN A 93 -8.03 -7.33 14.03
CA GLN A 93 -9.19 -7.11 14.91
C GLN A 93 -8.98 -7.54 16.38
N ASN A 94 -8.02 -8.40 16.68
CA ASN A 94 -7.95 -9.06 17.99
C ASN A 94 -6.81 -8.60 18.91
N GLY A 95 -6.07 -7.53 18.57
CA GLY A 95 -4.94 -7.10 19.38
C GLY A 95 -3.79 -8.12 19.45
N GLU A 96 -3.86 -9.22 18.69
CA GLU A 96 -2.75 -10.14 18.45
C GLU A 96 -1.78 -9.49 17.44
N ALA A 97 -1.01 -8.57 18.02
CA ALA A 97 0.25 -8.01 17.58
C ALA A 97 0.77 -8.43 16.20
N ILE A 98 0.59 -7.52 15.24
CA ILE A 98 1.74 -7.00 14.48
C ILE A 98 2.12 -5.65 15.08
N GLY A 99 2.49 -5.64 16.36
CA GLY A 99 3.00 -4.47 17.06
C GLY A 99 2.01 -3.30 17.20
N VAL A 100 0.74 -3.57 17.52
CA VAL A 100 -0.14 -2.50 18.02
C VAL A 100 0.25 -2.21 19.46
N GLN A 101 1.15 -1.23 19.66
CA GLN A 101 1.23 -0.58 20.96
C GLN A 101 -0.03 0.29 21.07
N SER A 102 -0.79 0.07 22.15
CA SER A 102 -1.97 0.88 22.48
C SER A 102 -1.62 2.38 22.40
N PRO A 103 -2.53 3.25 21.95
CA PRO A 103 -2.32 4.70 21.96
C PRO A 103 -2.05 5.32 23.35
N ALA A 104 -2.11 4.51 24.42
CA ALA A 104 -2.00 4.96 25.80
C ALA A 104 -0.56 5.26 26.28
N ASP A 105 0.50 4.80 25.60
CA ASP A 105 1.88 4.93 26.09
C ASP A 105 2.72 6.04 25.42
N VAL A 106 2.13 6.89 24.59
CA VAL A 106 2.84 8.05 24.00
C VAL A 106 2.74 9.26 24.93
N GLN A 107 3.34 9.15 26.12
CA GLN A 107 3.70 10.30 26.95
C GLN A 107 5.18 10.18 27.33
N GLY A 108 6.05 10.68 26.47
CA GLY A 108 7.48 10.68 26.75
C GLY A 108 8.36 11.19 25.62
N SER A 109 8.57 12.51 25.61
CA SER A 109 9.77 13.21 25.14
C SER A 109 9.86 13.70 23.67
N SER A 110 9.87 15.03 23.60
CA SER A 110 10.77 15.89 22.79
C SER A 110 10.42 16.19 21.33
N MET A 111 9.80 17.38 21.18
CA MET A 111 10.08 18.42 20.19
C MET A 111 10.90 18.04 18.94
N LEU A 112 10.24 18.15 17.78
CA LEU A 112 10.64 18.87 16.55
C LEU A 112 10.07 18.15 15.32
N CYS A 113 8.86 18.55 14.87
CA CYS A 113 8.49 18.81 13.46
C CYS A 113 6.97 19.03 13.34
N ASP A 114 6.59 20.31 13.25
CA ASP A 114 5.25 20.74 12.81
C ASP A 114 5.03 20.34 11.33
N GLU A 115 3.75 20.18 10.95
CA GLU A 115 3.19 19.94 9.59
C GLU A 115 2.65 18.53 9.25
N LEU A 116 2.30 17.67 10.23
CA LEU A 116 1.57 16.41 9.96
C LEU A 116 0.36 16.13 10.89
N GLU A 117 -0.11 17.13 11.63
CA GLU A 117 -1.15 16.94 12.66
C GLU A 117 -2.58 16.66 12.13
N SER A 118 -2.84 16.79 10.82
CA SER A 118 -4.19 16.50 10.30
C SER A 118 -4.52 15.01 10.16
N CYS A 119 -3.53 14.10 10.18
CA CYS A 119 -3.75 12.68 9.86
C CYS A 119 -3.73 11.74 11.06
N ARG A 120 -3.25 12.20 12.23
CA ARG A 120 -3.14 11.34 13.44
C ARG A 120 -4.46 11.05 14.14
N GLY A 121 -5.52 11.81 13.83
CA GLY A 121 -6.84 11.64 14.44
C GLY A 121 -7.61 10.37 14.02
N ASP A 122 -7.15 9.65 12.99
CA ASP A 122 -7.89 8.50 12.41
C ASP A 122 -7.10 7.19 12.38
N ALA A 123 -6.00 7.11 13.13
CA ALA A 123 -5.20 5.90 13.27
C ALA A 123 -5.96 4.85 14.11
N ILE A 124 -6.19 3.67 13.52
CA ILE A 124 -6.88 2.52 14.14
C ILE A 124 -5.85 1.49 14.63
N GLY A 125 -4.67 1.45 14.02
CA GLY A 125 -3.63 0.52 14.42
C GLY A 125 -2.29 0.79 13.74
N VAL A 126 -1.34 -0.12 13.96
CA VAL A 126 0.00 -0.08 13.38
C VAL A 126 0.36 -1.47 12.89
N VAL A 127 0.97 -1.54 11.71
CA VAL A 127 1.64 -2.74 11.17
C VAL A 127 3.14 -2.52 11.24
N LYS A 128 3.82 -3.30 12.08
CA LYS A 128 5.28 -3.27 12.19
C LYS A 128 5.95 -4.31 11.29
N ARG A 129 7.00 -3.90 10.60
CA ARG A 129 7.89 -4.81 9.88
C ARG A 129 8.66 -5.67 10.89
N THR A 130 8.73 -6.97 10.62
CA THR A 130 9.44 -7.94 11.46
C THR A 130 10.82 -8.28 10.90
N GLY A 131 11.17 -7.76 9.73
CA GLY A 131 12.46 -7.99 9.08
C GLY A 131 12.46 -7.55 7.62
N THR A 132 13.29 -8.20 6.80
CA THR A 132 13.38 -7.91 5.37
C THR A 132 12.07 -8.26 4.66
N ARG A 133 11.54 -7.29 3.90
CA ARG A 133 10.39 -7.53 3.03
C ARG A 133 10.83 -8.28 1.79
N ILE A 134 10.19 -9.42 1.53
CA ILE A 134 10.39 -10.22 0.33
C ILE A 134 9.03 -10.37 -0.36
N SER A 135 8.98 -10.07 -1.66
CA SER A 135 7.79 -10.27 -2.48
C SER A 135 8.15 -10.70 -3.90
N LEU A 136 7.30 -11.51 -4.50
CA LEU A 136 7.38 -11.87 -5.91
C LEU A 136 6.26 -11.13 -6.66
N THR A 137 6.63 -10.39 -7.71
CA THR A 137 5.64 -9.76 -8.59
C THR A 137 5.59 -10.55 -9.89
N CYS A 138 4.46 -11.21 -10.13
CA CYS A 138 4.21 -11.96 -11.34
C CYS A 138 3.47 -11.06 -12.33
N ARG A 139 3.98 -10.99 -13.58
CA ARG A 139 3.39 -10.18 -14.65
C ARG A 139 3.23 -11.02 -15.90
N LEU A 140 2.12 -10.84 -16.59
CA LEU A 140 1.92 -11.40 -17.92
C LEU A 140 2.57 -10.47 -18.94
N VAL A 141 3.54 -10.97 -19.71
CA VAL A 141 4.22 -10.20 -20.75
C VAL A 141 3.96 -10.85 -22.11
N PRO A 142 2.85 -10.52 -22.78
CA PRO A 142 2.42 -11.23 -24.00
C PRO A 142 3.33 -10.99 -25.22
N LYS A 143 4.23 -9.99 -25.16
CA LYS A 143 5.13 -9.61 -26.26
C LYS A 143 6.57 -10.12 -26.11
N VAL A 144 6.84 -11.04 -25.19
CA VAL A 144 8.16 -11.72 -25.14
C VAL A 144 8.28 -12.62 -26.38
N ARG A 145 9.27 -12.32 -27.22
CA ARG A 145 9.39 -12.79 -28.62
C ARG A 145 9.17 -14.30 -28.79
N ARG A 146 8.60 -14.69 -29.94
CA ARG A 146 8.33 -16.07 -30.44
C ARG A 146 9.52 -17.05 -30.43
N ASN A 147 10.69 -16.68 -29.91
CA ASN A 147 11.92 -17.46 -29.96
C ASN A 147 12.42 -17.92 -28.57
N LEU A 148 11.67 -17.67 -27.49
CA LEU A 148 12.14 -18.04 -26.15
C LEU A 148 12.06 -19.55 -25.85
N PHE A 149 11.15 -20.26 -26.54
CA PHE A 149 11.05 -21.71 -26.47
C PHE A 149 10.91 -22.25 -27.88
N LYS A 150 12.02 -22.75 -28.44
CA LYS A 150 11.98 -23.68 -29.57
C LYS A 150 11.71 -25.06 -28.96
N PHE A 151 10.45 -25.50 -29.02
CA PHE A 151 10.12 -26.91 -28.84
C PHE A 151 10.47 -27.67 -30.11
#